data_AF-A0A072RHV8-F1
#
_entry.id   AF-A0A072RHV8-F1
#
_cell.length_a   1.000
_cell.length_b   1.000
_cell.length_c   1.000
_cell.angle_alpha   90.00
_cell.angle_beta   90.00
_cell.angle_gamma   90.00
#
_symmetry.space_group_name_H-M   'P 1'
#
loop_
_entity.id
_entity.type
_entity.pdbx_description
1 polymer ?
#
loop_
_entity_poly.entity_id
_entity_poly.type
_entity_poly.pdbx_seq_one_letter_code
_entity_poly.pdbx_strand_id
1 'polypeptide(L)'
;MFKEFKQFALKGNMVDLAVGVIIGSAFGGLVNSVVNDIFMPIIGLITGGIDFSNMFIQLAGDKKATLLAAKEAGATLSYGNFITLLINFLIISWILFFLVKGMNKMNQKQEKVEKPKEMSPEEKLLIEIRDLLVAQKK
;
A
#
# COMPACT_ATOMS: atom_id res chain seq x y z
N MET A 1 -13.49 -19.85 27.06
CA MET A 1 -12.62 -19.50 25.90
C MET A 1 -13.30 -18.63 24.84
N PHE A 2 -14.47 -19.00 24.31
CA PHE A 2 -15.13 -18.22 23.25
C PHE A 2 -15.62 -16.82 23.71
N LYS A 3 -16.03 -16.69 24.98
CA LYS A 3 -16.42 -15.41 25.59
C LYS A 3 -15.21 -14.50 25.85
N GLU A 4 -14.09 -15.03 26.36
CA GLU A 4 -12.86 -14.26 26.54
C GLU A 4 -12.24 -13.85 25.20
N PHE A 5 -12.28 -14.73 24.18
CA PHE A 5 -11.83 -14.40 22.83
C PHE A 5 -12.66 -13.28 22.19
N LYS A 6 -14.00 -13.33 22.33
CA LYS A 6 -14.88 -12.25 21.86
C LYS A 6 -14.57 -10.93 22.58
N GLN A 7 -14.34 -10.93 23.88
CA GLN A 7 -13.95 -9.71 24.63
C GLN A 7 -12.56 -9.18 24.22
N PHE A 8 -11.61 -10.06 23.89
CA PHE A 8 -10.30 -9.69 23.38
C PHE A 8 -10.37 -9.10 21.97
N ALA A 9 -11.10 -9.77 21.07
CA ALA A 9 -11.30 -9.34 19.69
C ALA A 9 -12.08 -8.01 19.60
N LEU A 10 -13.04 -7.77 20.49
CA LEU A 10 -13.82 -6.54 20.55
C LEU A 10 -13.09 -5.35 21.18
N LYS A 11 -11.81 -5.49 21.59
CA LYS A 11 -10.97 -4.30 21.84
C LYS A 11 -10.81 -3.59 20.49
N GLY A 12 -11.55 -2.51 20.27
CA GLY A 12 -11.80 -1.90 18.95
C GLY A 12 -10.59 -1.75 18.03
N ASN A 13 -9.41 -1.44 18.58
CA ASN A 13 -8.16 -1.33 17.81
C ASN A 13 -7.76 -2.63 17.08
N MET A 14 -8.12 -3.82 17.59
CA MET A 14 -7.71 -5.09 16.98
C MET A 14 -8.53 -5.46 15.74
N VAL A 15 -9.83 -5.15 15.71
CA VAL A 15 -10.69 -5.42 14.54
C VAL A 15 -10.27 -4.52 13.38
N ASP A 16 -10.11 -3.22 13.63
CA ASP A 16 -9.72 -2.26 12.60
C ASP A 16 -8.32 -2.57 12.04
N LEU A 17 -7.38 -2.98 12.91
CA LEU A 17 -6.06 -3.45 12.49
C LEU A 17 -6.15 -4.71 11.62
N ALA A 18 -6.95 -5.70 12.02
CA ALA A 18 -7.12 -6.94 11.27
C ALA A 18 -7.72 -6.68 9.88
N VAL A 19 -8.76 -5.84 9.81
CA VAL A 19 -9.38 -5.43 8.55
C VAL A 19 -8.38 -4.69 7.68
N GLY A 20 -7.61 -3.75 8.23
CA GLY A 20 -6.57 -3.00 7.51
C GLY A 20 -5.49 -3.91 6.91
N VAL A 21 -5.02 -4.92 7.64
CA VAL A 21 -4.01 -5.88 7.16
C VAL A 21 -4.57 -6.78 6.06
N ILE A 22 -5.79 -7.30 6.21
CA ILE A 22 -6.42 -8.17 5.21
C ILE A 22 -6.69 -7.41 3.92
N ILE A 23 -7.26 -6.21 4.02
CA ILE A 23 -7.52 -5.36 2.84
C ILE A 23 -6.18 -4.94 2.21
N GLY A 24 -5.18 -4.58 3.02
CA GLY A 24 -3.85 -4.21 2.52
C GLY A 24 -3.17 -5.33 1.73
N SER A 25 -3.24 -6.57 2.22
CA SER A 25 -2.64 -7.72 1.52
C SER A 25 -3.39 -8.04 0.22
N ALA A 26 -4.72 -8.06 0.25
CA ALA A 26 -5.54 -8.30 -0.94
C ALA A 26 -5.33 -7.21 -2.01
N PHE A 27 -5.27 -5.95 -1.59
CA PHE A 27 -5.01 -4.82 -2.48
C PHE A 27 -3.62 -4.89 -3.09
N GLY A 28 -2.60 -5.27 -2.32
CA GLY A 28 -1.25 -5.52 -2.85
C GLY A 28 -1.24 -6.59 -3.94
N GLY A 29 -2.03 -7.66 -3.77
CA GLY A 29 -2.22 -8.69 -4.79
C GLY A 29 -2.85 -8.16 -6.08
N LEU A 30 -3.89 -7.33 -5.98
CA LEU A 30 -4.54 -6.70 -7.14
C LEU A 30 -3.55 -5.81 -7.90
N VAL A 31 -2.78 -5.00 -7.18
CA VAL A 31 -1.78 -4.11 -7.77
C VAL A 31 -0.67 -4.92 -8.46
N ASN A 32 -0.19 -5.99 -7.84
CA ASN A 32 0.79 -6.90 -8.46
C ASN A 32 0.26 -7.54 -9.74
N SER A 33 -1.01 -7.99 -9.78
CA SER A 33 -1.63 -8.56 -10.98
C SER A 33 -1.72 -7.53 -12.10
N VAL A 34 -2.13 -6.29 -11.82
CA VAL A 34 -2.12 -5.23 -12.83
C VAL A 34 -0.72 -5.03 -13.42
N VAL A 35 0.31 -5.03 -12.59
CA VAL A 35 1.69 -4.85 -13.09
C VAL A 35 2.18 -6.06 -13.89
N ASN A 36 2.06 -7.26 -13.33
CA ASN A 36 2.60 -8.47 -13.94
C ASN A 36 1.78 -8.96 -15.15
N ASP A 37 0.46 -8.79 -15.12
CA ASP A 37 -0.43 -9.38 -16.12
C ASP A 37 -0.84 -8.36 -17.20
N ILE A 38 -0.72 -7.06 -16.93
CA ILE A 38 -1.08 -5.99 -17.90
C ILE A 38 0.16 -5.22 -18.35
N PHE A 39 0.94 -4.66 -17.43
CA PHE A 39 2.08 -3.81 -17.80
C PHE A 39 3.28 -4.60 -18.33
N MET A 40 3.66 -5.70 -17.68
CA MET A 40 4.81 -6.50 -18.10
C MET A 40 4.69 -7.06 -19.52
N PRO A 41 3.53 -7.58 -19.99
CA PRO A 41 3.38 -7.98 -21.38
C PRO A 41 3.56 -6.82 -22.37
N ILE A 42 3.07 -5.63 -22.05
CA ILE A 42 3.22 -4.43 -22.89
C ILE A 42 4.69 -3.99 -22.94
N ILE A 43 5.35 -3.95 -21.78
CA ILE A 43 6.79 -3.66 -21.70
C ILE A 43 7.58 -4.70 -22.50
N GLY A 44 7.25 -5.98 -22.34
CA GLY A 44 7.83 -7.09 -23.10
C GLY A 44 7.66 -6.91 -24.61
N LEU A 45 6.48 -6.50 -25.09
CA LEU A 45 6.25 -6.20 -26.51
C LEU A 45 7.13 -5.05 -27.00
N ILE A 46 7.28 -3.99 -26.21
CA ILE A 46 8.09 -2.81 -26.57
C ILE A 46 9.59 -3.12 -26.55
N THR A 47 10.05 -3.93 -25.60
CA THR A 47 11.46 -4.32 -25.48
C THR A 47 11.86 -5.45 -26.43
N GLY A 48 10.94 -5.97 -27.27
CA GLY A 48 11.21 -7.03 -28.24
C GLY A 48 11.23 -8.44 -27.63
N GLY A 49 10.49 -8.66 -26.55
CA GLY A 49 10.38 -9.94 -25.86
C GLY A 49 11.50 -10.18 -24.84
N ILE A 50 12.21 -9.12 -24.42
CA ILE A 50 13.23 -9.25 -23.37
C ILE A 50 12.53 -9.55 -22.05
N ASP A 51 12.61 -10.82 -21.66
CA ASP A 51 12.25 -11.26 -20.33
C ASP A 51 13.46 -11.09 -19.39
N PHE A 52 13.48 -9.95 -18.70
CA PHE A 52 14.50 -9.66 -17.69
C PHE A 52 14.54 -10.74 -16.60
N SER A 53 13.44 -11.46 -16.33
CA SER A 53 13.43 -12.48 -15.28
C SER A 53 14.36 -13.65 -15.60
N ASN A 54 14.68 -13.92 -16.88
CA ASN A 54 15.60 -14.96 -17.32
C ASN A 54 17.06 -14.49 -17.50
N MET A 55 17.39 -13.26 -17.11
CA MET A 55 18.77 -12.76 -17.14
C MET A 55 19.50 -13.18 -15.86
N PHE A 56 20.47 -14.09 -15.99
CA PHE A 56 21.28 -14.55 -14.88
C PHE A 56 22.73 -14.83 -15.29
N ILE A 57 23.63 -14.82 -14.31
CA ILE A 57 25.00 -15.30 -14.43
C ILE A 57 25.15 -16.53 -13.56
N GLN A 58 25.46 -17.68 -14.16
CA GLN A 58 25.84 -18.88 -13.43
C GLN A 58 27.21 -18.66 -12.79
N LEU A 59 27.30 -18.80 -11.46
CA LEU A 59 28.56 -18.66 -10.71
C LEU A 59 29.21 -20.02 -10.43
N ALA A 60 28.41 -21.08 -10.31
CA ALA A 60 28.88 -22.46 -10.16
C ALA A 60 27.88 -23.44 -10.81
N GLY A 61 28.39 -24.50 -11.44
CA GLY A 61 27.59 -25.51 -12.17
C GLY A 61 27.63 -25.34 -13.71
N ASP A 62 27.09 -26.33 -14.43
CA ASP A 62 26.98 -26.29 -15.89
C ASP A 62 26.08 -25.14 -16.36
N LYS A 63 26.46 -24.46 -17.45
CA LYS A 63 25.61 -23.45 -18.08
C LYS A 63 24.33 -24.11 -18.58
N LYS A 64 23.19 -23.78 -17.97
CA LYS A 64 21.85 -24.20 -18.41
C LYS A 64 21.13 -23.06 -19.11
N ALA A 65 20.19 -23.40 -19.98
CA ALA A 65 19.47 -22.44 -20.82
C ALA A 65 18.36 -21.66 -20.08
N THR A 66 17.91 -22.15 -18.92
CA THR A 66 16.82 -21.54 -18.15
C THR A 66 17.27 -21.23 -16.73
N LEU A 67 16.73 -20.15 -16.15
CA LEU A 67 17.07 -19.72 -14.79
C LEU A 67 16.71 -20.79 -13.74
N LEU A 68 15.61 -21.52 -13.97
CA LEU A 68 15.20 -22.64 -13.13
C LEU A 68 16.26 -23.76 -13.10
N ALA A 69 16.70 -24.23 -14.28
CA ALA A 69 17.72 -25.28 -14.37
C ALA A 69 19.09 -24.79 -13.87
N ALA A 70 19.39 -23.51 -14.05
CA ALA A 70 20.61 -22.87 -13.54
C ALA A 70 20.64 -22.82 -12.01
N LYS A 71 19.52 -22.44 -11.36
CA LYS A 71 19.37 -22.45 -9.90
C LYS A 71 19.51 -23.85 -9.30
N GLU A 72 18.99 -24.87 -9.99
CA GLU A 72 19.12 -26.26 -9.56
C GLU A 72 20.53 -26.82 -9.76
N ALA A 73 21.23 -26.39 -10.82
CA ALA A 73 22.59 -26.84 -11.14
C ALA A 73 23.67 -26.20 -10.26
N GLY A 74 23.39 -25.08 -9.60
CA GLY A 74 24.31 -24.44 -8.65
C GLY A 74 24.05 -22.95 -8.43
N ALA A 75 25.00 -22.30 -7.75
CA ALA A 75 24.89 -20.89 -7.40
C ALA A 75 24.73 -20.01 -8.64
N THR A 76 23.65 -19.24 -8.69
CA THR A 76 23.26 -18.42 -9.84
C THR A 76 22.92 -17.01 -9.39
N LEU A 77 23.58 -16.01 -9.97
CA LEU A 77 23.28 -14.59 -9.77
C LEU A 77 22.14 -14.18 -10.71
N SER A 78 20.91 -14.14 -10.19
CA SER A 78 19.70 -13.76 -10.91
C SER A 78 19.48 -12.23 -10.91
N TYR A 79 20.41 -11.47 -11.48
CA TYR A 79 20.33 -10.00 -11.52
C TYR A 79 19.09 -9.48 -12.29
N GLY A 80 18.63 -10.26 -13.26
CA GLY A 80 17.42 -10.00 -14.01
C GLY A 80 16.16 -9.91 -13.16
N ASN A 81 15.99 -10.85 -12.22
CA ASN A 81 14.88 -10.83 -11.28
C ASN A 81 14.87 -9.58 -10.38
N PHE A 82 16.06 -9.09 -9.99
CA PHE A 82 16.15 -7.83 -9.25
C PHE A 82 15.67 -6.64 -10.08
N ILE A 83 16.08 -6.57 -11.35
CA ILE A 83 15.63 -5.50 -12.27
C ILE A 83 14.12 -5.57 -12.46
N THR A 84 13.55 -6.77 -12.67
CA THR A 84 12.10 -6.96 -12.75
C THR A 84 11.39 -6.45 -11.49
N LEU A 85 11.87 -6.83 -10.31
CA LEU A 85 11.29 -6.37 -9.03
C LEU A 85 11.41 -4.85 -8.85
N LEU A 86 12.53 -4.27 -9.29
CA LEU A 86 12.74 -2.81 -9.23
C LEU A 86 11.77 -2.07 -10.16
N ILE A 87 11.59 -2.53 -11.40
CA ILE A 87 10.63 -1.97 -12.34
C ILE A 87 9.21 -2.09 -11.77
N ASN A 88 8.85 -3.26 -11.25
CA ASN A 88 7.55 -3.48 -10.63
C ASN A 88 7.32 -2.52 -9.46
N PHE A 89 8.28 -2.38 -8.55
CA PHE A 89 8.19 -1.43 -7.45
C PHE A 89 7.99 0.02 -7.92
N LEU A 90 8.70 0.45 -8.96
CA LEU A 90 8.53 1.79 -9.54
C LEU A 90 7.13 1.98 -10.13
N ILE A 91 6.60 1.00 -10.85
CA ILE A 91 5.23 1.07 -11.40
C ILE A 91 4.19 1.12 -10.27
N ILE A 92 4.31 0.24 -9.28
CA ILE A 92 3.40 0.15 -8.14
C ILE A 92 3.39 1.45 -7.35
N SER A 93 4.57 1.99 -7.02
CA SER A 93 4.70 3.26 -6.28
C SER A 93 4.10 4.43 -7.07
N TRP A 94 4.28 4.45 -8.40
CA TRP A 94 3.67 5.44 -9.28
C TRP A 94 2.13 5.32 -9.25
N ILE A 95 1.56 4.13 -9.42
CA ILE A 95 0.11 3.90 -9.37
C ILE A 95 -0.46 4.33 -8.00
N LEU A 96 0.17 3.90 -6.90
CA LEU A 96 -0.20 4.29 -5.54
C LEU A 96 -0.16 5.81 -5.35
N PHE A 97 0.86 6.49 -5.87
CA PHE A 97 0.97 7.94 -5.82
C PHE A 97 -0.21 8.62 -6.53
N PHE A 98 -0.60 8.17 -7.73
CA PHE A 98 -1.75 8.72 -8.44
C PHE A 98 -3.06 8.48 -7.71
N LEU A 99 -3.25 7.30 -7.11
CA LEU A 99 -4.44 6.98 -6.31
C LEU A 99 -4.53 7.87 -5.06
N VAL A 100 -3.46 7.98 -4.28
CA VAL A 100 -3.41 8.83 -3.09
C VAL A 100 -3.62 10.29 -3.46
N LYS A 101 -3.00 10.76 -4.55
CA LYS A 101 -3.22 12.12 -5.07
C LYS A 101 -4.68 12.34 -5.48
N GLY A 102 -5.31 11.36 -6.10
CA GLY A 102 -6.74 11.39 -6.46
C GLY A 102 -7.65 11.48 -5.25
N MET A 103 -7.42 10.64 -4.24
CA MET A 103 -8.14 10.65 -2.97
C MET A 103 -7.94 11.97 -2.22
N ASN A 104 -6.71 12.46 -2.11
CA ASN A 104 -6.41 13.74 -1.45
C ASN A 104 -7.13 14.92 -2.15
N LYS A 105 -7.19 14.91 -3.49
CA LYS A 105 -7.92 15.92 -4.25
C LYS A 105 -9.44 15.86 -4.00
N MET A 106 -10.00 14.66 -3.78
CA MET A 106 -11.42 14.48 -3.46
C MET A 106 -11.73 14.89 -2.02
N ASN A 107 -10.89 14.52 -1.06
CA ASN A 107 -11.04 14.87 0.35
C ASN A 107 -10.93 16.39 0.56
N GLN A 108 -9.98 17.07 -0.10
CA GLN A 108 -9.91 18.54 -0.09
C GLN A 108 -11.16 19.21 -0.67
N LYS A 109 -11.87 18.52 -1.57
CA LYS A 109 -13.13 19.02 -2.15
C LYS A 109 -14.32 18.81 -1.20
N GLN A 110 -14.28 17.79 -0.35
CA GLN A 110 -15.26 17.57 0.71
C GLN A 110 -15.06 18.50 1.90
N GLU A 111 -13.81 18.78 2.31
CA GLU A 111 -13.48 19.75 3.37
C GLU A 111 -13.94 21.17 3.04
N LYS A 112 -14.04 21.52 1.76
CA LYS A 112 -14.56 22.81 1.28
C LYS A 112 -16.09 22.89 1.25
N VAL A 113 -16.78 21.77 1.41
CA VAL A 113 -18.25 21.64 1.37
C VAL A 113 -18.82 21.26 2.75
N GLU A 114 -17.99 20.77 3.67
CA GLU A 114 -18.34 20.72 5.09
C GLU A 114 -18.56 22.15 5.59
N LYS A 115 -19.84 22.49 5.78
CA LYS A 115 -20.27 23.65 6.57
C LYS A 115 -19.42 23.74 7.85
N PRO A 116 -19.17 24.95 8.38
CA PRO A 116 -18.43 25.12 9.63
C PRO A 116 -18.94 24.08 10.62
N LYS A 117 -18.05 23.18 11.09
CA LYS A 117 -18.38 22.18 12.10
C LYS A 117 -19.26 22.89 13.14
N GLU A 118 -20.52 22.47 13.26
CA GLU A 118 -21.33 22.95 14.36
C GLU A 118 -20.57 22.58 15.62
N MET A 119 -20.15 23.61 16.38
CA MET A 119 -19.32 23.41 17.56
C MET A 119 -19.93 22.33 18.44
N SER A 120 -19.09 21.38 18.86
CA SER A 120 -19.46 20.33 19.80
C SER A 120 -20.14 20.97 21.03
N PRO A 121 -21.12 20.31 21.67
CA PRO A 121 -21.67 20.78 22.93
C PRO A 121 -20.60 21.13 23.97
N GLU A 122 -19.49 20.39 23.97
CA GLU A 122 -18.32 20.65 24.84
C GLU A 122 -17.59 21.93 24.45
N GLU A 123 -17.39 22.18 23.15
CA GLU A 123 -16.77 23.41 22.65
C GLU A 123 -17.62 24.64 22.96
N LYS A 124 -18.96 24.51 22.90
CA LYS A 124 -19.90 25.57 23.30
C LYS A 124 -19.82 25.85 24.80
N LEU A 125 -19.82 24.81 25.63
CA LEU A 125 -19.64 24.92 27.08
C LEU A 125 -18.31 25.58 27.45
N LEU A 126 -17.23 25.23 26.77
CA LEU A 126 -15.92 25.84 27.00
C LEU A 126 -15.89 27.34 26.64
N ILE A 127 -16.62 27.74 25.59
CA ILE A 127 -16.79 29.15 25.24
C ILE A 127 -17.57 29.89 26.32
N GLU A 128 -18.69 29.32 26.78
CA GLU A 128 -19.48 29.90 27.86
C GLU A 128 -18.67 30.02 29.16
N ILE A 129 -17.90 28.99 29.53
CA ILE A 129 -17.01 29.03 30.71
C ILE A 129 -15.94 30.11 30.55
N ARG A 130 -15.30 30.21 29.37
CA ARG A 130 -14.31 31.27 29.09
C ARG A 130 -14.94 32.65 29.28
N ASP A 131 -16.13 32.87 28.72
CA ASP A 131 -16.79 34.16 28.76
C ASP A 131 -17.23 34.54 30.19
N LEU A 132 -17.69 33.56 30.97
CA LEU A 132 -17.98 33.72 32.41
C LEU A 132 -16.73 34.05 33.23
N LEU A 133 -15.59 33.41 32.94
CA LEU A 133 -14.32 33.70 33.60
C LEU A 133 -13.78 35.09 33.27
N VAL A 134 -13.95 35.54 32.02
CA VAL A 134 -13.59 36.91 31.60
C VAL A 134 -14.49 37.93 32.29
N ALA A 135 -15.78 37.64 32.43
CA ALA A 135 -16.72 38.51 33.14
C ALA A 135 -16.43 38.61 34.64
N GLN A 136 -15.99 37.52 35.30
CA GLN A 136 -15.58 37.52 36.71
C GLN A 136 -14.29 38.29 37.00
N LYS A 137 -13.45 38.50 35.98
CA LYS A 137 -12.15 39.18 36.12
C LYS A 137 -12.24 40.71 36.00
N LYS A 138 -13.44 41.25 35.75
CA LYS A 138 -13.78 42.68 35.79
C LYS A 138 -14.51 43.00 37.08
#